data_AF-A0A1W6K0H8-F1
#
_entry.id   AF-A0A1W6K0H8-F1
#
_cell.length_a   1.000
_cell.length_b   1.000
_cell.length_c   1.000
_cell.angle_alpha   90.00
_cell.angle_beta   90.00
_cell.angle_gamma   90.00
#
_symmetry.space_group_name_H-M   'P 1'
#
loop_
_entity.id
_entity.type
_entity.pdbx_description
1 polymer ?
#
loop_
_entity_poly.entity_id
_entity_poly.type
_entity_poly.pdbx_seq_one_letter_code
_entity_poly.pdbx_strand_id
1 'polypeptide(L)' 'MDGKFYIGLAIILVVDIVIYSIYPLINAVEPEFLGLTAFYWIQTVLLIVTSALYLLISYIFRGDSK' A
#
# COMPACT_ATOMS: atom_id res chain seq x y z
N MET A 1 -6.99 -2.35 23.03
CA MET A 1 -6.28 -1.99 21.78
C MET A 1 -6.00 -3.28 21.06
N ASP A 2 -7.00 -3.69 20.30
CA ASP A 2 -7.34 -5.07 20.01
C ASP A 2 -6.52 -5.62 18.85
N GLY A 3 -6.14 -6.90 18.88
CA GLY A 3 -5.34 -7.54 17.83
C GLY A 3 -5.84 -7.33 16.40
N LYS A 4 -7.13 -7.02 16.23
CA LYS A 4 -7.77 -6.64 14.95
C LYS A 4 -7.10 -5.43 14.28
N PHE A 5 -6.66 -4.43 15.05
CA PHE A 5 -5.96 -3.26 14.52
C PHE A 5 -4.63 -3.67 13.86
N TYR A 6 -3.81 -4.43 14.60
CA TYR A 6 -2.51 -4.90 14.11
C TYR A 6 -2.65 -5.89 12.95
N ILE A 7 -3.67 -6.76 12.99
CA ILE A 7 -3.99 -7.66 11.87
C ILE A 7 -4.36 -6.84 10.62
N GLY A 8 -5.17 -5.79 10.76
CA GLY A 8 -5.51 -4.89 9.65
C GLY A 8 -4.29 -4.22 9.02
N LEU A 9 -3.38 -3.69 9.85
CA LEU A 9 -2.11 -3.12 9.37
C LEU A 9 -1.24 -4.16 8.66
N ALA A 10 -1.11 -5.35 9.24
CA ALA A 10 -0.31 -6.43 8.67
C ALA A 10 -0.85 -6.89 7.31
N ILE A 11 -2.17 -7.00 7.15
CA ILE A 11 -2.79 -7.37 5.88
C ILE A 11 -2.47 -6.33 4.80
N ILE A 12 -2.64 -5.04 5.11
CA ILE A 12 -2.33 -3.95 4.15
C ILE A 12 -0.86 -4.01 3.74
N LEU A 13 0.06 -4.19 4.68
CA LEU A 13 1.50 -4.31 4.39
C LEU A 13 1.81 -5.50 3.49
N VAL A 14 1.21 -6.66 3.76
CA VAL A 14 1.42 -7.87 2.97
C VAL A 14 0.89 -7.69 1.55
N VAL A 15 -0.28 -7.07 1.39
CA VAL A 15 -0.85 -6.78 0.07
C VAL A 15 0.10 -5.88 -0.74
N ASP A 16 0.64 -4.82 -0.13
CA ASP A 16 1.62 -3.96 -0.78
C ASP A 16 2.84 -4.75 -1.26
N ILE A 17 3.45 -5.55 -0.38
CA ILE A 17 4.62 -6.36 -0.70
C ILE A 17 4.32 -7.29 -1.89
N VAL A 18 3.15 -7.93 -1.90
CA VAL A 18 2.73 -8.83 -2.98
C VAL A 18 2.58 -8.07 -4.29
N ILE A 19 1.91 -6.91 -4.30
CA ILE A 19 1.74 -6.09 -5.50
C ILE A 19 3.11 -5.66 -6.04
N TYR A 20 4.00 -5.17 -5.18
CA TYR A 20 5.36 -4.79 -5.57
C TYR A 20 6.16 -5.95 -6.15
N SER A 21 6.04 -7.14 -5.57
CA SER A 21 6.80 -8.31 -5.99
C SER A 21 6.31 -8.89 -7.32
N ILE A 22 5.02 -8.75 -7.61
CA ILE A 22 4.42 -9.26 -8.85
C ILE A 22 4.62 -8.28 -10.01
N TYR A 23 4.66 -6.97 -9.74
CA TYR A 23 4.70 -5.96 -10.80
C TYR A 23 5.83 -6.15 -11.85
N PRO A 24 7.07 -6.48 -11.48
CA PRO A 24 8.14 -6.74 -12.46
C PRO A 24 7.87 -7.95 -13.37
N LEU A 25 7.06 -8.91 -12.92
CA LEU A 25 6.76 -10.13 -13.68
C LEU A 25 5.73 -9.90 -14.80
N ILE A 26 4.89 -8.88 -14.67
CA ILE A 26 3.79 -8.59 -15.60
C ILE A 26 4.11 -7.44 -16.57
N ASN A 27 5.14 -6.63 -16.30
CA ASN A 27 5.45 -5.46 -17.11
C ASN A 27 6.73 -5.64 -17.93
N ALA A 28 6.60 -6.25 -19.11
CA ALA A 28 7.72 -6.56 -20.01
C ALA A 28 8.21 -5.37 -20.87
N VAL A 29 7.45 -4.27 -20.90
CA VAL A 29 7.84 -3.00 -21.53
C VAL A 29 7.81 -1.95 -20.43
N GLU A 30 8.84 -1.13 -20.32
CA GLU A 30 8.95 -0.08 -19.30
C GLU A 30 8.53 1.28 -19.90
N PRO A 31 7.22 1.64 -19.91
CA PRO A 31 6.83 2.98 -20.32
C PRO A 31 7.40 4.00 -19.34
N GLU A 32 7.91 5.10 -19.86
CA GLU A 32 8.45 6.21 -19.07
C GLU A 32 7.51 7.42 -19.10
N PHE A 33 7.36 8.06 -17.96
CA PHE A 33 6.65 9.33 -17.82
C PHE A 33 7.47 10.30 -16.97
N LEU A 34 7.71 11.50 -17.48
CA LEU A 34 8.57 12.52 -16.86
C LEU A 34 9.97 12.01 -16.49
N GLY A 35 10.53 11.08 -17.27
CA GLY A 35 11.86 10.51 -17.04
C GLY A 35 11.93 9.44 -15.95
N LEU A 36 10.78 8.96 -15.46
CA LEU A 36 10.68 7.81 -14.55
C LEU A 36 9.92 6.68 -15.21
N THR A 37 10.39 5.45 -15.04
CA THR A 37 9.65 4.27 -15.48
C THR A 37 8.32 4.16 -14.72
N ALA A 38 7.31 3.57 -15.36
CA ALA A 38 5.99 3.38 -14.76
C ALA A 38 6.03 2.58 -13.45
N PHE A 39 7.07 1.77 -13.24
CA PHE A 39 7.34 1.12 -11.96
C PHE A 39 7.34 2.12 -10.81
N TYR A 40 8.17 3.16 -10.88
CA TYR A 40 8.32 4.17 -9.83
C TYR A 40 7.04 4.98 -9.61
N TRP A 41 6.29 5.25 -10.67
CA TRP A 41 4.99 5.89 -10.55
C TRP A 41 3.99 5.04 -9.77
N ILE A 42 3.95 3.74 -10.05
CA ILE A 42 3.07 2.81 -9.33
C ILE A 42 3.51 2.67 -7.87
N GLN A 43 4.81 2.69 -7.59
CA GLN A 43 5.29 2.74 -6.21
C GLN A 43 4.79 3.99 -5.48
N THR A 44 4.87 5.14 -6.14
CA THR A 44 4.44 6.42 -5.56
C THR A 44 2.93 6.44 -5.30
N VAL A 45 2.13 5.96 -6.24
CA VAL A 45 0.67 5.87 -6.09
C VAL A 45 0.31 4.88 -4.97
N LEU A 46 0.93 3.70 -4.94
CA LEU A 46 0.72 2.72 -3.88
C LEU A 46 1.07 3.30 -2.51
N LEU A 47 2.19 4.01 -2.37
CA LEU A 47 2.56 4.67 -1.12
C LEU A 47 1.47 5.62 -0.61
N ILE A 48 0.86 6.40 -1.50
CA ILE A 48 -0.24 7.31 -1.15
C ILE A 48 -1.46 6.51 -0.70
N VAL A 49 -1.83 5.45 -1.44
CA VAL A 49 -2.96 4.57 -1.11
C VAL A 49 -2.75 3.91 0.25
N THR A 50 -1.58 3.34 0.50
CA THR A 50 -1.23 2.65 1.75
C THR A 50 -1.24 3.59 2.94
N SER A 51 -0.71 4.80 2.76
CA SER A 51 -0.77 5.84 3.80
C SER A 51 -2.21 6.20 4.15
N ALA A 52 -3.09 6.33 3.15
CA ALA A 52 -4.51 6.57 3.37
C ALA A 52 -5.21 5.39 4.06
N LEU A 53 -4.88 4.15 3.70
CA LEU A 53 -5.43 2.95 4.33
C LEU A 53 -4.99 2.81 5.79
N TYR A 54 -3.72 3.08 6.11
CA TYR A 54 -3.25 3.10 7.50
C TYR A 54 -3.92 4.19 8.32
N LEU A 55 -4.09 5.37 7.75
CA LEU A 55 -4.83 6.45 8.41
C LEU A 55 -6.29 6.05 8.64
N LEU A 56 -6.95 5.43 7.66
CA LEU A 56 -8.32 4.93 7.79
C LEU A 56 -8.45 3.90 8.92
N ILE A 57 -7.57 2.90 8.95
CA ILE A 57 -7.54 1.88 10.01
C ILE A 57 -7.32 2.53 11.37
N SER A 58 -6.39 3.48 11.47
CA SER A 58 -6.19 4.27 12.69
C SER A 58 -7.46 5.00 13.14
N TYR A 59 -8.19 5.64 12.22
CA TYR A 59 -9.45 6.33 12.54
C TYR A 59 -10.56 5.38 12.99
N ILE A 60 -10.73 4.23 12.32
CA ILE A 60 -11.76 3.24 12.65
C ILE A 60 -11.55 2.71 14.07
N PHE A 61 -10.33 2.25 14.38
CA PHE A 61 -10.04 1.62 15.67
C PHE A 61 -9.75 2.62 16.80
N ARG A 62 -9.51 3.90 16.49
CA ARG A 62 -9.46 4.98 17.50
C ARG A 62 -10.82 5.22 18.17
N GLY A 63 -11.92 4.91 17.47
CA GLY A 63 -13.28 4.99 18.02
C GLY A 63 -13.55 3.98 19.14
N ASP A 64 -12.88 2.83 19.14
CA ASP A 64 -13.02 1.75 20.14
C ASP A 64 -12.26 2.03 21.45
N SER A 65 -11.51 3.15 21.53
CA SER A 65 -10.71 3.51 22.71
C SER A 65 -11.40 4.51 23.65
N LYS A 66 -12.72 4.70 23.53
CA LYS A 66 -13.52 5.52 24.45
C LYS A 66 -14.36 4.68 25.39
#